data_AF-A0A921CKB2-F1
#
_entry.id   AF-A0A921CKB2-F1
#
_cell.length_a   1.000
_cell.length_b   1.000
_cell.length_c   1.000
_cell.angle_alpha   90.00
_cell.angle_beta   90.00
_cell.angle_gamma   90.00
#
_symmetry.space_group_name_H-M   'P 1'
#
loop_
_entity.id
_entity.type
_entity.pdbx_description
1 polymer ?
#
loop_
_entity_poly.entity_id
_entity_poly.type
_entity_poly.pdbx_seq_one_letter_code
_entity_poly.pdbx_strand_id
1 'polypeptide(L)' 'MVTKRQLGVVIIALGLLAVFGIIVVDFIGAGRWGGFGPLQRIGVGLGAAAIGVGFILVLLGDRPA' A
#
# COMPACT_ATOMS: atom_id res chain seq x y z
N MET A 1 -3.62 2.83 -23.86
CA MET A 1 -2.44 2.26 -23.16
C MET A 1 -2.38 2.87 -21.79
N VAL A 2 -2.07 2.08 -20.76
CA VAL A 2 -1.86 2.59 -19.38
C VAL A 2 -0.43 3.11 -19.30
N THR A 3 -0.23 4.30 -18.75
CA THR A 3 1.12 4.84 -18.53
C THR A 3 1.72 4.35 -17.21
N LYS A 4 3.05 4.30 -17.09
CA LYS A 4 3.73 4.00 -15.82
C LYS A 4 3.26 4.94 -14.71
N ARG A 5 3.03 6.22 -15.01
CA ARG A 5 2.44 7.18 -14.06
C ARG A 5 1.05 6.77 -13.57
N GLN A 6 0.14 6.39 -14.48
CA GLN A 6 -1.20 5.93 -14.11
C GLN A 6 -1.13 4.67 -13.24
N LEU A 7 -0.31 3.70 -13.65
CA LEU A 7 -0.08 2.48 -12.87
C LEU A 7 0.49 2.80 -11.48
N GLY A 8 1.46 3.72 -11.40
CA GLY A 8 2.07 4.16 -10.15
C GLY A 8 1.07 4.78 -9.20
N VAL A 9 0.18 5.66 -9.69
CA VAL A 9 -0.91 6.24 -8.89
C VAL A 9 -1.84 5.16 -8.33
N VAL A 10 -2.23 4.18 -9.16
CA VAL A 10 -3.09 3.07 -8.71
C VAL A 10 -2.38 2.24 -7.64
N ILE A 11 -1.11 1.90 -7.82
CA ILE A 11 -0.34 1.13 -6.84
C ILE A 11 -0.19 1.90 -5.52
N ILE A 12 0.09 3.21 -5.56
CA ILE A 12 0.14 4.05 -4.37
C ILE A 12 -1.21 4.04 -3.65
N ALA A 13 -2.32 4.23 -4.38
CA ALA A 13 -3.65 4.26 -3.79
C ALA A 13 -4.00 2.93 -3.10
N LEU A 14 -3.70 1.79 -3.74
CA LEU A 14 -3.93 0.46 -3.15
C LEU A 14 -3.04 0.21 -1.94
N GLY A 15 -1.76 0.62 -2.00
CA GLY A 15 -0.84 0.51 -0.87
C GLY A 15 -1.29 1.35 0.33
N LEU A 16 -1.70 2.59 0.10
CA LEU A 16 -2.26 3.46 1.14
C LEU A 16 -3.53 2.88 1.75
N LEU A 17 -4.45 2.38 0.91
CA LEU A 17 -5.68 1.75 1.36
C LEU A 17 -5.40 0.50 2.23
N ALA A 18 -4.44 -0.33 1.83
CA ALA A 18 -4.05 -1.52 2.60
C ALA A 18 -3.44 -1.14 3.95
N VAL A 19 -2.47 -0.22 3.98
CA VAL A 19 -1.84 0.24 5.24
C VAL A 19 -2.88 0.89 6.15
N PHE A 20 -3.71 1.78 5.60
CA PHE A 20 -4.77 2.44 6.35
C PHE A 20 -5.78 1.44 6.90
N GLY A 21 -6.22 0.48 6.09
CA GLY A 21 -7.14 -0.58 6.52
C GLY A 21 -6.58 -1.41 7.66
N ILE A 22 -5.30 -1.79 7.60
CA ILE A 22 -4.64 -2.55 8.68
C ILE A 22 -4.61 -1.74 9.98
N ILE A 23 -4.23 -0.46 9.91
CA ILE A 23 -4.17 0.43 11.09
C ILE A 23 -5.57 0.63 11.69
N VAL A 24 -6.59 0.83 10.84
CA VAL A 24 -7.97 1.01 11.31
C VAL A 24 -8.49 -0.26 11.99
N VAL A 25 -8.27 -1.43 11.40
CA VAL A 25 -8.67 -2.72 11.98
C VAL A 25 -8.03 -2.94 13.35
N ASP A 26 -6.74 -2.61 13.49
CA ASP A 26 -6.02 -2.65 14.76
C ASP A 26 -6.64 -1.69 15.79
N PHE A 27 -6.86 -0.44 15.38
CA PHE A 27 -7.38 0.63 16.24
C PHE A 27 -8.79 0.33 16.78
N ILE A 28 -9.67 -0.25 15.98
CA ILE A 28 -11.03 -0.62 16.41
C ILE A 28 -11.08 -1.96 17.17
N GLY A 29 -9.93 -2.63 17.35
CA GLY A 29 -9.84 -3.92 18.03
C GLY A 29 -10.59 -5.05 17.32
N ALA A 30 -10.71 -4.96 15.99
CA ALA A 30 -11.39 -5.98 15.20
C ALA A 30 -10.55 -7.27 15.18
N GLY A 31 -11.05 -8.30 15.86
CA GLY A 31 -10.32 -9.55 16.11
C GLY A 31 -9.37 -9.38 17.30
N ARG A 32 -9.83 -9.71 18.50
CA ARG A 32 -9.15 -9.49 19.80
C ARG A 32 -7.84 -10.28 19.99
N TRP A 33 -6.87 -10.05 19.11
CA TRP A 33 -5.50 -10.51 19.20
C TRP A 33 -4.72 -9.36 19.83
N GLY A 34 -4.02 -9.60 20.93
CA GLY A 34 -3.32 -8.53 21.64
C GLY A 34 -2.16 -7.96 20.82
N GLY A 35 -2.24 -6.66 20.51
CA GLY A 35 -1.16 -5.88 19.89
C GLY A 35 -0.98 -6.10 18.39
N PHE A 36 0.01 -5.38 17.82
CA PHE A 36 0.26 -5.37 16.37
C PHE A 36 0.95 -6.65 15.89
N GLY A 37 0.14 -7.58 15.37
CA GLY A 37 0.50 -8.96 15.05
C GLY A 37 1.45 -9.10 13.85
N PRO A 38 2.12 -10.26 13.70
CA PRO A 38 3.07 -10.50 12.61
C PRO A 38 2.48 -10.26 11.22
N LEU A 39 1.23 -10.66 10.99
CA LEU A 39 0.57 -10.47 9.70
C LEU A 39 0.33 -8.99 9.38
N GLN A 40 -0.05 -8.19 10.38
CA GLN A 40 -0.22 -6.74 10.20
C GLN A 40 1.11 -6.06 9.89
N ARG A 41 2.21 -6.48 10.54
CA ARG A 41 3.58 -5.98 10.24
C ARG A 41 4.01 -6.29 8.81
N ILE A 42 3.79 -7.52 8.37
CA ILE A 42 4.10 -7.93 6.99
C ILE A 42 3.23 -7.12 6.01
N GLY A 43 1.92 -7.02 6.29
CA GLY A 43 0.98 -6.26 5.45
C GLY A 43 1.36 -4.79 5.33
N VAL A 44 1.73 -4.13 6.43
CA VAL A 44 2.21 -2.74 6.42
C VAL A 44 3.54 -2.61 5.68
N GLY A 45 4.47 -3.53 5.91
CA GLY A 45 5.75 -3.55 5.19
C GLY A 45 5.58 -3.70 3.68
N LEU A 46 4.73 -4.62 3.23
CA LEU A 46 4.39 -4.82 1.82
C LEU A 46 3.63 -3.61 1.24
N GLY A 47 2.71 -3.03 2.00
CA GLY A 47 2.01 -1.80 1.61
C GLY A 47 2.96 -0.63 1.41
N ALA A 48 3.91 -0.43 2.33
CA ALA A 48 4.95 0.58 2.22
C ALA A 48 5.86 0.35 1.01
N ALA A 49 6.26 -0.91 0.76
CA ALA A 49 7.05 -1.27 -0.41
C ALA A 49 6.28 -1.00 -1.73
N ALA A 50 4.99 -1.34 -1.78
CA ALA A 50 4.13 -1.04 -2.92
C ALA A 50 4.02 0.46 -3.18
N ILE A 51 3.83 1.28 -2.13
CA ILE A 51 3.84 2.74 -2.24
C ILE A 51 5.18 3.23 -2.83
N GLY A 52 6.31 2.70 -2.36
CA GLY A 52 7.64 3.02 -2.89
C GLY A 52 7.78 2.69 -4.38
N VAL A 53 7.34 1.50 -4.80
CA VAL A 53 7.31 1.11 -6.23
C VAL A 53 6.42 2.05 -7.04
N GLY A 54 5.24 2.39 -6.52
CA GLY A 54 4.33 3.31 -7.17
C GLY A 54 4.93 4.72 -7.34
N PHE A 55 5.67 5.22 -6.35
CA PHE A 55 6.42 6.48 -6.48
C PHE A 55 7.46 6.43 -7.60
N ILE A 56 8.24 5.34 -7.68
CA ILE A 56 9.22 5.14 -8.76
C ILE A 56 8.51 5.18 -10.14
N LEU A 57 7.37 4.51 -10.26
CA LEU A 57 6.59 4.48 -11.51
C LEU A 57 6.02 5.86 -11.88
N VAL A 58 5.57 6.64 -10.91
CA VAL A 58 5.13 8.03 -11.13
C VAL A 58 6.26 8.90 -11.67
N LEU A 59 7.47 8.75 -11.12
CA LEU A 59 8.67 9.46 -11.56
C LEU A 59 9.13 9.05 -12.97
N LEU A 60 8.94 7.79 -13.35
CA LEU A 60 9.24 7.28 -14.69
C LEU A 60 8.30 7.84 -15.79
N GLY A 61 7.19 8.48 -15.40
CA GLY A 61 6.37 9.32 -16.27
C GLY A 61 5.48 8.56 -17.26
N ASP A 62 5.21 9.18 -18.40
CA ASP A 62 4.11 8.80 -19.30
C ASP A 62 4.49 7.76 -20.37
N ARG A 63 5.55 6.99 -20.14
CA ARG A 63 5.87 5.83 -20.97
C ARG A 63 4.82 4.73 -20.75
N PRO A 64 4.48 3.93 -21.78
CA PRO A 64 3.58 2.79 -21.60
C PRO A 64 4.11 1.86 -20.51
N ALA A 65 3.20 1.36 -19.66
CA ALA A 65 3.52 0.44 -18.58
C ALA A 65 4.07 -0.89 -19.12
#